data_AF-A0A2A8HDL7-F1
#
_entry.id   AF-A0A2A8HDL7-F1
#
_cell.length_a   1.000
_cell.length_b   1.000
_cell.length_c   1.000
_cell.angle_alpha   90.00
_cell.angle_beta   90.00
_cell.angle_gamma   90.00
#
_symmetry.space_group_name_H-M   'P 1'
#
loop_
_entity.id
_entity.type
_entity.pdbx_description
1 polymer ?
#
loop_
_entity_poly.entity_id
_entity_poly.type
_entity_poly.pdbx_seq_one_letter_code
_entity_poly.pdbx_strand_id
1 'polypeptide(L)'
;MHNNFVVSIPKELKTIKSKLFFGLTKRQLIGFTIALVIGLPVFFLLKNFSLEIALYGLFFTTCPMIFATIFMKDGMPAETWIKLFLEYKYLNPQKRYFSVCKRNREIATERNMMNEKCKARKTKSVSNVAKVN
;
A
#
# COMPACT_ATOMS: atom_id res chain seq x y z
N MET A 1 23.23 11.94 47.96
CA MET A 1 23.56 12.17 46.54
C MET A 1 23.57 10.84 45.81
N HIS A 2 22.57 10.57 44.97
CA HIS A 2 22.77 9.84 43.71
C HIS A 2 21.46 9.85 42.91
N ASN A 3 21.33 10.89 42.10
CA ASN A 3 20.24 11.05 41.15
C ASN A 3 20.66 10.35 39.86
N ASN A 4 20.54 9.03 39.81
CA ASN A 4 20.66 8.29 38.55
C ASN A 4 19.28 8.28 37.89
N PHE A 5 18.87 9.43 37.35
CA PHE A 5 17.86 9.45 36.30
C PHE A 5 18.46 8.73 35.10
N VAL A 6 18.25 7.42 35.03
CA VAL A 6 18.47 6.64 33.82
C VAL A 6 17.36 7.07 32.86
N VAL A 7 17.48 8.26 32.26
CA VAL A 7 16.76 8.58 31.05
C VAL A 7 17.39 7.69 29.99
N SER A 8 16.75 6.53 29.76
CA SER A 8 17.08 5.68 28.64
C SER A 8 16.94 6.52 27.37
N ILE A 9 18.07 6.87 26.75
CA ILE A 9 18.11 7.49 25.43
C ILE A 9 17.16 6.68 24.54
N PRO A 10 16.19 7.32 23.87
CA PRO A 10 15.16 6.60 23.13
C PRO A 10 15.83 5.66 22.12
N LYS A 11 15.49 4.37 22.23
CA LYS A 11 15.91 3.27 21.33
C LYS A 11 15.54 3.50 19.86
N GLU A 12 14.85 4.60 19.56
CA GLU A 12 14.34 5.05 18.27
C GLU A 12 15.45 5.23 17.20
N LEU A 13 16.71 5.42 17.59
CA LEU A 13 17.84 5.52 16.64
C LEU A 13 18.48 4.17 16.28
N LYS A 14 18.17 3.07 17.00
CA LYS A 14 18.80 1.76 16.76
C LYS A 14 18.14 0.94 15.66
N THR A 15 16.98 1.34 15.18
CA THR A 15 16.43 0.85 13.91
C THR A 15 16.93 1.75 12.79
N ILE A 16 18.25 1.79 12.60
CA ILE A 16 18.82 2.25 11.33
C ILE A 16 18.34 1.23 10.31
N LYS A 17 17.20 1.53 9.69
CA LYS A 17 16.57 0.70 8.67
C LYS A 17 17.66 0.43 7.66
N SER A 18 18.16 -0.81 7.64
CA SER A 18 19.27 -1.22 6.81
C SER A 18 18.87 -1.03 5.35
N LYS A 19 19.11 0.17 4.81
CA LYS A 19 19.12 0.42 3.38
C LYS A 19 20.24 -0.47 2.86
N LEU A 20 19.89 -1.43 2.02
CA LEU A 20 20.78 -2.51 1.58
C LEU A 20 22.16 -1.94 1.24
N PHE A 21 23.11 -2.16 2.15
CA PHE A 21 24.55 -1.97 2.10
C PHE A 21 25.17 -0.69 1.50
N PHE A 22 24.41 0.27 0.98
CA PHE A 22 24.99 1.45 0.31
C PHE A 22 24.07 2.68 0.26
N GLY A 23 23.12 2.83 1.19
CA GLY A 23 22.14 3.94 1.17
C GLY A 23 21.11 3.87 0.04
N LEU A 24 21.25 2.92 -0.89
CA LEU A 24 20.31 2.62 -1.97
C LEU A 24 19.16 1.74 -1.46
N THR A 25 17.96 2.07 -1.91
CA THR A 25 16.72 1.36 -1.58
C THR A 25 16.56 0.13 -2.49
N LYS A 26 16.00 -0.98 -1.98
CA LYS A 26 15.67 -2.19 -2.78
C LYS A 26 15.01 -1.87 -4.12
N ARG A 27 14.18 -0.83 -4.13
CA ARG A 27 13.42 -0.35 -5.29
C ARG A 27 14.30 0.23 -6.38
N GLN A 28 15.34 0.97 -6.00
CA GLN A 28 16.33 1.49 -6.96
C GLN A 28 17.00 0.35 -7.72
N LEU A 29 17.29 -0.77 -7.05
CA LEU A 29 17.87 -1.94 -7.70
C LEU A 29 16.93 -2.54 -8.74
N ILE A 30 15.66 -2.81 -8.39
CA ILE A 30 14.66 -3.32 -9.34
C ILE A 30 14.48 -2.36 -10.52
N GLY A 31 14.37 -1.06 -10.25
CA GLY A 31 14.20 -0.05 -11.29
C GLY A 31 15.38 0.05 -12.25
N PHE A 32 16.61 -0.01 -11.73
CA PHE A 32 17.81 -0.04 -12.58
C PHE A 32 17.92 -1.33 -13.40
N THR A 33 17.49 -2.47 -12.86
CA THR A 33 17.43 -3.72 -13.64
C THR A 33 16.48 -3.59 -14.83
N ILE A 34 15.26 -3.08 -14.62
CA ILE A 34 14.28 -2.87 -15.69
C ILE A 34 14.80 -1.84 -16.70
N ALA A 35 15.36 -0.74 -16.22
CA ALA A 35 15.93 0.30 -17.06
C ALA A 35 17.07 -0.22 -17.94
N LEU A 36 17.95 -1.10 -17.43
CA LEU A 36 19.00 -1.72 -18.24
C LEU A 36 18.43 -2.68 -19.28
N VAL A 37 17.48 -3.52 -18.89
CA VAL A 37 16.85 -4.51 -19.79
C VAL A 37 16.17 -3.83 -20.98
N ILE A 38 15.60 -2.64 -20.80
CA ILE A 38 14.91 -1.89 -21.87
C ILE A 38 15.86 -0.89 -22.55
N GLY A 39 16.70 -0.20 -21.78
CA GLY A 39 17.60 0.84 -22.29
C GLY A 39 18.69 0.29 -23.20
N LEU A 40 19.29 -0.85 -22.85
CA LEU A 40 20.33 -1.47 -23.67
C LEU A 40 19.84 -1.86 -25.07
N PRO A 41 18.74 -2.61 -25.27
CA PRO A 41 18.28 -2.95 -26.60
C PRO A 41 17.88 -1.70 -27.41
N VAL A 42 17.25 -0.70 -26.79
CA VAL A 42 16.95 0.59 -27.44
C VAL A 42 18.23 1.28 -27.91
N PHE A 43 19.28 1.30 -27.08
CA PHE A 43 20.57 1.86 -27.46
C PHE A 43 21.23 1.12 -28.61
N PHE A 44 21.24 -0.22 -28.59
CA PHE A 44 21.80 -1.03 -29.68
C PHE A 44 21.05 -0.85 -31.00
N LEU A 45 19.73 -0.67 -30.96
CA LEU A 45 18.91 -0.38 -32.15
C LEU A 45 19.26 0.99 -32.74
N LEU A 46 19.28 2.03 -31.92
CA LEU A 46 19.52 3.41 -32.37
C LEU A 46 21.00 3.68 -32.73
N LYS A 47 21.94 2.92 -32.15
CA LYS A 47 23.38 3.02 -32.46
C LYS A 47 23.69 2.86 -33.95
N ASN A 48 22.87 2.09 -34.68
CA ASN A 48 23.04 1.88 -36.12
C ASN A 48 22.77 3.14 -36.97
N PHE A 49 22.05 4.12 -36.42
CA PHE A 49 21.76 5.37 -37.11
C PHE A 49 22.81 6.43 -36.80
N SER A 50 22.87 6.87 -35.53
CA SER A 50 23.85 7.84 -35.04
C SER A 50 24.03 7.70 -33.53
N LEU A 51 25.25 7.90 -33.04
CA LEU A 51 25.56 7.82 -31.61
C LEU A 51 24.79 8.87 -30.80
N GLU A 52 24.71 10.11 -31.30
CA GLU A 52 23.96 11.21 -30.66
C GLU A 52 22.48 10.86 -30.45
N ILE A 53 21.83 10.31 -31.49
CA ILE A 53 20.42 9.91 -31.44
C ILE A 53 20.23 8.76 -30.46
N ALA A 54 21.16 7.80 -30.42
CA ALA A 54 21.13 6.69 -29.47
C ALA A 54 21.26 7.18 -28.01
N LEU A 55 22.10 8.19 -27.76
CA LEU A 55 22.26 8.78 -26.44
C LEU A 55 20.99 9.50 -25.98
N TYR A 56 20.38 10.33 -26.84
CA TYR A 56 19.11 10.98 -26.55
C TYR A 56 17.98 9.96 -26.36
N GLY A 57 17.92 8.91 -27.18
CA GLY A 57 16.94 7.83 -27.05
C GLY A 57 17.07 7.08 -25.72
N LEU A 58 18.30 6.80 -25.29
CA LEU A 58 18.57 6.19 -23.99
C LEU A 58 18.15 7.12 -22.85
N PHE A 59 18.43 8.42 -22.94
CA PHE A 59 18.06 9.39 -21.91
C PHE A 59 16.53 9.52 -21.77
N PHE A 60 15.82 9.70 -22.89
CA PHE A 60 14.36 9.80 -22.91
C PHE A 60 13.66 8.51 -22.44
N THR A 61 14.27 7.35 -22.68
CA THR A 61 13.72 6.06 -22.23
C THR A 61 13.99 5.81 -20.75
N THR A 62 15.22 6.11 -20.29
CA THR A 62 15.69 5.73 -18.95
C THR A 62 15.27 6.73 -17.88
N CYS A 63 15.21 8.02 -18.21
CA CYS A 63 14.77 9.09 -17.30
C CYS A 63 13.38 8.84 -16.68
N PRO A 64 12.30 8.55 -17.44
CA PRO A 64 10.99 8.26 -16.86
C PRO A 64 10.97 6.97 -16.03
N MET A 65 11.78 5.96 -16.40
CA MET A 65 11.90 4.72 -15.62
C MET A 65 12.56 4.95 -14.26
N ILE A 66 13.63 5.74 -14.22
CA ILE A 66 14.29 6.12 -12.97
C ILE A 66 13.34 6.95 -12.11
N PHE A 67 12.59 7.88 -12.72
CA PHE A 67 11.59 8.67 -12.00
C PHE A 67 10.49 7.80 -11.38
N ALA A 68 9.95 6.82 -12.12
CA ALA A 68 8.99 5.86 -11.61
C ALA A 68 9.54 5.02 -10.44
N THR A 69 10.84 4.77 -10.44
CA THR A 69 11.53 4.04 -9.37
C THR A 69 11.59 4.85 -8.07
N ILE A 70 11.84 6.15 -8.20
CA ILE A 70 11.89 7.11 -7.07
C ILE A 70 10.49 7.46 -6.57
N PHE A 71 9.47 7.40 -7.43
CA PHE A 71 8.11 7.80 -7.08
C PHE A 71 7.55 7.00 -5.89
N MET A 72 7.39 7.67 -4.76
CA MET A 72 6.74 7.12 -3.56
C MET A 72 5.38 7.80 -3.41
N LYS A 73 4.28 7.03 -3.41
CA LYS A 73 2.95 7.54 -3.10
C LYS A 73 2.67 7.30 -1.62
N ASP A 74 2.39 8.36 -0.86
CA ASP A 74 2.00 8.32 0.56
C ASP A 74 3.00 7.58 1.49
N GLY A 75 4.29 7.58 1.13
CA GLY A 75 5.33 6.86 1.89
C GLY A 75 5.27 5.33 1.76
N MET A 76 4.29 4.78 1.02
CA MET A 76 4.18 3.37 0.71
C MET A 76 4.82 3.04 -0.66
N PRO A 77 5.55 1.92 -0.78
CA PRO A 77 6.08 1.50 -2.06
C PRO A 77 4.97 0.99 -2.97
N ALA A 78 5.09 1.26 -4.27
CA ALA A 78 4.09 0.92 -5.28
C ALA A 78 3.73 -0.57 -5.28
N GLU A 79 4.67 -1.47 -5.01
CA GLU A 79 4.44 -2.92 -4.91
C GLU A 79 3.45 -3.25 -3.78
N THR A 80 3.61 -2.61 -2.62
CA THR A 80 2.69 -2.80 -1.49
C THR A 80 1.33 -2.20 -1.81
N TRP A 81 1.30 -1.05 -2.48
CA TRP A 81 0.06 -0.44 -2.91
C TRP A 81 -0.70 -1.30 -3.93
N ILE A 82 -0.01 -1.87 -4.92
CA ILE A 82 -0.59 -2.79 -5.92
C ILE A 82 -1.10 -4.06 -5.25
N LYS A 83 -0.32 -4.65 -4.33
CA LYS A 83 -0.76 -5.81 -3.56
C LYS A 83 -2.05 -5.51 -2.79
N LEU A 84 -2.08 -4.37 -2.09
CA LEU A 84 -3.26 -3.93 -1.35
C LEU A 84 -4.44 -3.67 -2.28
N PHE A 85 -4.21 -3.06 -3.43
CA PHE A 85 -5.23 -2.80 -4.44
C PHE A 85 -5.80 -4.10 -5.02
N LEU A 86 -4.96 -5.08 -5.36
CA LEU A 86 -5.42 -6.40 -5.83
C LEU A 86 -6.18 -7.15 -4.74
N GLU A 87 -5.67 -7.15 -3.51
CA GLU A 87 -6.32 -7.81 -2.39
C GLU A 87 -7.68 -7.18 -2.08
N TYR A 88 -7.76 -5.85 -2.12
CA TYR A 88 -9.00 -5.12 -1.95
C TYR A 88 -9.99 -5.34 -3.11
N LYS A 89 -9.50 -5.36 -4.36
CA LYS A 89 -10.36 -5.50 -5.54
C LYS A 89 -10.86 -6.93 -5.76
N TYR A 90 -10.03 -7.94 -5.50
CA TYR A 90 -10.30 -9.33 -5.88
C TYR A 90 -10.51 -10.27 -4.67
N LEU A 91 -9.68 -10.18 -3.63
CA LEU A 91 -9.74 -11.13 -2.50
C LEU A 91 -10.81 -10.73 -1.47
N ASN A 92 -10.95 -9.43 -1.20
CA ASN A 92 -11.86 -8.88 -0.22
C ASN A 92 -12.80 -7.84 -0.86
N PRO A 93 -13.68 -8.24 -1.80
CA PRO A 93 -14.68 -7.33 -2.32
C PRO A 93 -15.50 -6.76 -1.15
N GLN A 94 -15.74 -5.44 -1.13
CA GLN A 94 -16.42 -4.72 -0.05
C GLN A 94 -17.92 -5.07 0.09
N LYS A 95 -18.27 -6.35 0.16
CA LYS A 95 -19.53 -6.78 0.73
C LYS A 95 -19.37 -6.73 2.25
N ARG A 96 -19.88 -5.66 2.85
CA ARG A 96 -20.04 -5.57 4.30
C ARG A 96 -21.10 -6.60 4.71
N TYR A 97 -20.66 -7.79 5.12
CA TYR A 97 -21.55 -8.77 5.72
C TYR A 97 -21.94 -8.25 7.11
N PHE A 98 -23.20 -7.81 7.27
CA PHE A 98 -23.77 -7.44 8.58
C PHE A 98 -24.09 -8.66 9.46
N SER A 99 -23.85 -9.86 8.93
CA SER A 99 -24.02 -11.14 9.61
C SER A 99 -22.67 -11.83 9.73
N VAL A 100 -22.45 -12.51 10.85
CA VAL A 100 -21.24 -13.29 11.10
C VAL A 100 -21.21 -14.50 10.15
N CYS A 101 -20.36 -14.45 9.12
CA CYS A 101 -20.13 -15.60 8.24
C CYS A 101 -19.20 -16.61 8.91
N LYS A 102 -19.24 -17.89 8.48
CA LYS A 102 -18.38 -18.97 9.02
C LYS A 102 -16.89 -18.60 9.07
N ARG A 103 -16.40 -17.85 8.07
CA ARG A 103 -15.01 -17.35 7.98
C ARG A 103 -14.65 -16.30 9.03
N ASN A 104 -15.61 -15.49 9.47
CA ASN A 104 -15.39 -14.38 10.39
C ASN A 104 -15.84 -14.71 11.83
N ARG A 105 -16.24 -15.97 12.08
CA ARG A 105 -16.84 -16.40 13.34
C ARG A 105 -15.86 -16.36 14.50
N GLU A 106 -14.63 -16.85 14.30
CA GLU A 106 -13.58 -16.84 15.33
C GLU A 106 -13.26 -15.41 15.75
N ILE A 107 -12.99 -14.54 14.77
CA ILE A 107 -12.71 -13.11 14.97
C ILE A 107 -13.89 -12.38 15.65
N ALA A 108 -15.14 -12.70 15.29
CA ALA A 108 -16.32 -12.13 15.93
C ALA A 108 -16.49 -12.61 17.38
N THR A 109 -16.05 -13.83 17.69
CA THR A 109 -16.03 -14.39 19.05
C THR A 109 -14.99 -13.69 19.90
N GLU A 110 -13.76 -13.53 19.38
CA GLU A 110 -12.69 -12.79 20.06
C GLU A 110 -13.08 -11.34 20.36
N ARG A 111 -13.85 -10.71 19.47
CA ARG A 111 -14.35 -9.34 19.64
C ARG A 111 -15.66 -9.24 20.42
N ASN A 112 -16.17 -10.34 20.99
CA ASN A 112 -17.46 -10.41 21.70
C ASN A 112 -18.67 -9.87 20.90
N MET A 113 -18.62 -9.96 19.56
CA MET A 113 -19.66 -9.47 18.64
C MET A 113 -20.76 -10.52 18.36
N MET A 114 -20.81 -11.61 19.14
CA MET A 114 -21.70 -12.75 18.90
C MET A 114 -23.16 -12.58 19.40
N ASN A 115 -23.50 -11.43 19.98
CA ASN A 115 -24.87 -11.01 20.33
C ASN A 115 -24.96 -9.50 20.04
N GLU A 116 -25.94 -8.96 19.33
CA GLU A 116 -27.38 -9.02 19.57
C GLU A 116 -28.13 -9.28 18.26
N LYS A 117 -29.23 -10.06 18.38
CA LYS A 117 -30.33 -10.24 17.43
C LYS A 117 -30.42 -9.09 16.41
N CYS A 118 -30.61 -9.42 15.13
CA CYS A 118 -31.26 -8.51 14.19
C CYS A 118 -32.44 -7.87 14.93
N LYS A 119 -32.29 -6.63 15.40
CA LYS A 119 -33.42 -5.80 15.78
C LYS A 119 -34.10 -5.56 14.45
N ALA A 120 -34.99 -6.48 14.08
CA ALA A 120 -36.05 -6.24 13.12
C ALA A 120 -36.66 -4.94 13.61
N ARG A 121 -36.33 -3.85 12.92
CA ARG A 121 -36.85 -2.53 13.20
C ARG A 121 -38.35 -2.70 12.97
N LYS A 122 -39.11 -2.99 14.05
CA LYS A 122 -40.56 -3.02 14.00
C LYS A 122 -40.94 -1.60 13.64
N THR A 123 -41.22 -1.35 12.37
CA THR A 123 -41.92 -0.15 11.93
C THR A 123 -43.26 -0.16 12.65
N LYS A 124 -43.34 0.55 13.78
CA LYS A 124 -44.65 0.86 14.36
C LYS A 124 -45.33 1.78 13.35
N SER A 125 -46.40 1.32 12.71
CA SER A 125 -47.25 2.19 11.90
C SER A 125 -47.82 3.27 12.82
N VAL A 126 -47.48 4.52 12.57
CA VAL A 126 -48.11 5.67 13.21
C VAL A 126 -49.51 5.78 12.60
N SER A 127 -50.52 5.16 13.20
CA SER A 127 -51.90 5.21 12.67
C SER A 127 -52.93 5.86 13.58
N ASN A 128 -52.58 6.44 14.74
CA ASN A 128 -53.59 6.98 15.67
C ASN A 128 -53.28 8.40 16.18
N VAL A 129 -53.09 9.39 15.28
CA VAL A 129 -53.06 10.82 15.67
C VAL A 129 -54.01 11.66 14.80
N ALA A 130 -55.15 11.10 14.40
CA ALA A 130 -56.17 11.84 13.65
C ALA A 130 -57.59 11.45 14.09
N LYS A 131 -57.91 11.63 15.37
CA LYS A 131 -59.29 11.94 15.81
C LYS A 131 -59.30 12.35 17.28
N VAL A 132 -59.27 13.65 17.54
CA VAL A 132 -59.90 14.23 18.73
C VAL A 132 -60.74 15.39 18.22
N ASN A 133 -62.02 15.33 18.63
CA ASN A 133 -63.12 16.24 18.33
C ASN A 133 -62.84 17.65 18.83
#